data_AF-A0A2C6A9G2-F1
#
_entry.id   AF-A0A2C6A9G2-F1
#
_cell.length_a   1.000
_cell.length_b   1.000
_cell.length_c   1.000
_cell.angle_alpha   90.00
_cell.angle_beta   90.00
_cell.angle_gamma   90.00
#
_symmetry.space_group_name_H-M   'P 1'
#
loop_
_entity.id
_entity.type
_entity.pdbx_description
1 polymer ?
#
loop_
_entity_poly.entity_id
_entity_poly.type
_entity_poly.pdbx_seq_one_letter_code
_entity_poly.pdbx_strand_id
1 'polypeptide(L)'
;MMNDEELGLDTFTEQNGNGPSIQIEQDGTSGRKRLPLESQPFTRQRAIVCRGTSCYLTKPPDSEDWSYVAKFSWTSDRRKPEADLLRLARQKGAEGIAELIGHRRMTSLNEMRSGLKFTNPYSFRGLPISTARLGGASHTASVRRRP
;
A
#
# COMPACT_ATOMS: atom_id res chain seq x y z
N MET A 1 -4.13 15.36 26.86
CA MET A 1 -2.90 15.29 26.04
C MET A 1 -3.27 14.54 24.78
N MET A 2 -2.73 14.90 23.61
CA MET A 2 -3.06 14.23 22.34
C MET A 2 -2.47 12.81 22.30
N ASN A 3 -3.18 11.87 21.68
CA ASN A 3 -2.66 10.50 21.45
C ASN A 3 -1.79 10.42 20.18
N ASP A 4 -1.14 9.27 19.96
CA ASP A 4 -0.24 9.05 18.83
C ASP A 4 -0.94 9.23 17.47
N GLU A 5 -2.18 8.78 17.34
CA GLU A 5 -3.00 8.99 16.14
C GLU A 5 -3.26 10.48 15.87
N GLU A 6 -3.60 11.25 16.91
CA GLU A 6 -3.86 12.70 16.83
C GLU A 6 -2.58 13.48 16.49
N LEU A 7 -1.42 12.98 16.91
CA LEU A 7 -0.11 13.54 16.55
C LEU A 7 0.36 13.13 15.15
N GLY A 8 -0.39 12.25 14.45
CA GLY A 8 -0.05 11.76 13.12
C GLY A 8 1.13 10.78 13.10
N LEU A 9 1.37 10.08 14.22
CA LEU A 9 2.38 9.04 14.33
C LEU A 9 1.86 7.71 13.75
N ASP A 10 2.78 6.83 13.39
CA ASP A 10 2.45 5.49 12.91
C ASP A 10 1.99 4.60 14.07
N THR A 11 0.72 4.19 14.04
CA THR A 11 0.11 3.31 15.05
C THR A 11 -0.09 1.88 14.54
N PHE A 12 0.35 1.60 13.31
CA PHE A 12 0.23 0.29 12.67
C PHE A 12 1.50 -0.55 12.84
N THR A 13 2.66 0.11 12.92
CA THR A 13 3.95 -0.55 13.19
C THR A 13 4.21 -0.54 14.68
N GLU A 14 4.19 -1.72 15.29
CA GLU A 14 4.53 -1.91 16.70
C GLU A 14 6.05 -1.95 16.86
N GLN A 15 6.59 -1.01 17.63
CA GLN A 15 7.99 -1.01 18.04
C GLN A 15 8.14 -1.79 19.35
N ASN A 16 8.91 -2.88 19.32
CA ASN A 16 9.20 -3.69 20.51
C ASN A 16 10.72 -3.88 20.65
N GLY A 17 11.19 -4.45 21.76
CA GLY A 17 12.62 -4.72 21.99
C GLY A 17 13.29 -5.58 20.92
N ASN A 18 12.51 -6.31 20.12
CA ASN A 18 12.96 -7.14 18.99
C ASN A 18 12.87 -6.46 17.61
N GLY A 19 12.60 -5.15 17.57
CA GLY A 19 12.42 -4.39 16.32
C GLY A 19 10.97 -4.20 15.90
N PRO A 20 10.75 -3.61 14.71
CA PRO A 20 9.41 -3.29 14.21
C PRO A 20 8.62 -4.55 13.86
N SER A 21 7.30 -4.48 14.02
CA SER A 21 6.40 -5.56 13.63
C SER A 21 5.03 -5.02 13.23
N ILE A 22 4.27 -5.81 12.48
CA ILE A 22 2.91 -5.47 12.05
C ILE A 22 1.94 -6.60 12.33
N GLN A 23 0.66 -6.25 12.45
CA GLN A 23 -0.42 -7.23 12.45
C GLN A 23 -1.13 -7.26 11.08
N ILE A 24 -1.19 -8.44 10.47
CA ILE A 24 -1.90 -8.70 9.21
C ILE A 24 -3.05 -9.68 9.41
N GLU A 25 -4.10 -9.58 8.61
CA GLU A 25 -5.16 -10.58 8.57
C GLU A 25 -4.75 -11.67 7.58
N GLN A 26 -4.72 -12.92 8.05
CA GLN A 26 -4.29 -14.04 7.22
C GLN A 26 -5.32 -14.29 6.12
N ASP A 27 -4.87 -14.52 4.89
CA ASP A 27 -5.80 -14.76 3.79
C ASP A 27 -6.49 -16.12 3.95
N GLY A 28 -7.82 -16.13 3.97
CA GLY A 28 -8.62 -17.36 4.09
C GLY A 28 -8.85 -17.87 5.52
N THR A 29 -8.28 -17.25 6.55
CA THR A 29 -8.47 -17.65 7.96
C THR A 29 -8.90 -16.44 8.79
N SER A 30 -9.85 -16.65 9.71
CA SER A 30 -10.19 -15.63 10.71
C SER A 30 -9.09 -15.56 11.77
N GLY A 31 -8.16 -14.63 11.60
CA GLY A 31 -7.08 -14.40 12.58
C GLY A 31 -6.11 -13.32 12.16
N ARG A 32 -5.60 -12.57 13.15
CA ARG A 32 -4.48 -11.65 12.97
C ARG A 32 -3.19 -12.34 13.33
N LYS A 33 -2.19 -12.24 12.47
CA LYS A 33 -0.83 -12.69 12.73
C LYS A 33 0.09 -11.50 12.87
N ARG A 34 0.95 -11.54 13.88
CA ARG A 34 2.04 -10.58 14.06
C ARG A 34 3.24 -11.05 13.26
N LEU A 35 3.78 -10.17 12.43
CA LEU A 35 4.96 -10.42 11.60
C LEU A 35 6.06 -9.41 11.94
N PRO A 36 7.28 -9.87 12.26
CA PRO A 36 8.42 -8.97 12.45
C PRO A 36 8.84 -8.38 11.10
N LEU A 37 9.32 -7.15 11.12
CA LEU A 37 9.86 -6.45 9.97
C LEU A 37 11.35 -6.24 10.15
N GLU A 38 12.09 -6.27 9.05
CA GLU A 38 13.44 -5.73 9.07
C GLU A 38 13.41 -4.26 9.47
N SER A 39 14.46 -3.79 10.14
CA SER A 39 14.47 -2.43 10.70
C SER A 39 14.42 -1.35 9.61
N GLN A 40 14.90 -1.66 8.40
CA GLN A 40 14.89 -0.76 7.26
C GLN A 40 14.16 -1.40 6.06
N PRO A 41 13.36 -0.61 5.32
CA PRO A 41 12.75 -1.09 4.09
C PRO A 41 13.82 -1.30 3.02
N PHE A 42 13.81 -2.44 2.34
CA PHE A 42 14.71 -2.69 1.21
C PHE A 42 14.22 -1.98 -0.07
N THR A 43 12.95 -1.58 -0.12
CA THR A 43 12.41 -0.69 -1.17
C THR A 43 11.60 0.42 -0.54
N ARG A 44 11.98 1.68 -0.83
CA ARG A 44 11.23 2.88 -0.42
C ARG A 44 11.22 3.89 -1.56
N GLN A 45 10.03 4.28 -2.02
CA GLN A 45 9.92 5.35 -3.00
C GLN A 45 10.12 6.72 -2.31
N ARG A 46 11.19 7.44 -2.68
CA ARG A 46 11.58 8.74 -2.07
C ARG A 46 10.84 9.96 -2.63
N ALA A 47 9.85 9.76 -3.49
CA ALA A 47 9.09 10.87 -4.07
C ALA A 47 7.98 11.33 -3.12
N ILE A 48 7.89 12.64 -2.88
CA ILE A 48 6.90 13.26 -1.99
C ILE A 48 5.47 13.02 -2.52
N VAL A 49 5.29 13.01 -3.85
CA VAL A 49 3.99 12.81 -4.50
C VAL A 49 3.99 11.49 -5.27
N CYS A 50 3.85 10.38 -4.56
CA CYS A 50 3.69 9.06 -5.17
C CYS A 50 2.75 8.16 -4.36
N ARG A 51 2.54 6.92 -4.82
CA ARG A 51 1.76 5.91 -4.08
C ARG A 51 2.42 5.47 -2.77
N GLY A 52 3.56 6.07 -2.38
CA GLY A 52 4.22 5.90 -1.09
C GLY A 52 4.55 4.44 -0.78
N THR A 53 4.87 3.64 -1.81
CA THR A 53 5.08 2.21 -1.61
C THR A 53 6.40 1.97 -0.87
N SER A 54 6.31 1.18 0.20
CA SER A 54 7.45 0.72 0.98
C SER A 54 7.34 -0.79 1.16
N CYS A 55 8.46 -1.49 0.97
CA CYS A 55 8.56 -2.93 1.17
C CYS A 55 9.64 -3.24 2.21
N TYR A 56 9.29 -4.11 3.14
CA TYR A 56 10.15 -4.62 4.19
C TYR A 56 10.31 -6.12 4.03
N LEU A 57 11.49 -6.64 4.34
CA LEU A 57 11.63 -8.07 4.53
C LEU A 57 10.86 -8.46 5.79
N THR A 58 10.23 -9.62 5.73
CA THR A 58 9.57 -10.25 6.88
C THR A 58 9.84 -11.76 6.84
N LYS A 59 9.60 -12.43 7.96
CA LYS A 59 9.75 -13.87 8.09
C LYS A 59 8.42 -14.51 8.50
N PRO A 60 8.13 -15.74 8.05
CA PRO A 60 6.99 -16.49 8.54
C PRO A 60 7.11 -16.69 10.07
N PRO A 61 5.99 -16.88 10.79
CA PRO A 61 6.02 -17.10 12.24
C PRO A 61 6.88 -18.30 12.67
N ASP A 62 6.98 -19.31 11.80
CA ASP A 62 7.58 -20.61 12.10
C ASP A 62 8.98 -20.76 11.46
N SER A 63 9.62 -19.66 11.06
CA SER A 63 10.93 -19.66 10.39
C SER A 63 11.76 -18.43 10.77
N GLU A 64 13.08 -18.60 10.80
CA GLU A 64 14.05 -17.52 10.95
C GLU A 64 14.45 -16.86 9.61
N ASP A 65 14.04 -17.47 8.49
CA ASP A 65 14.42 -17.00 7.17
C ASP A 65 13.53 -15.83 6.73
N TRP A 66 14.17 -14.73 6.33
CA TRP A 66 13.55 -13.53 5.75
C TRP A 66 13.06 -13.75 4.32
N SER A 67 12.14 -14.70 4.16
CA SER A 67 11.66 -15.19 2.86
C SER A 67 10.43 -14.44 2.34
N TYR A 68 9.80 -13.59 3.16
CA TYR A 68 8.56 -12.88 2.82
C TYR A 68 8.78 -11.37 2.67
N VAL A 69 7.82 -10.71 2.03
CA VAL A 69 7.82 -9.25 1.86
C VAL A 69 6.52 -8.66 2.41
N ALA A 70 6.65 -7.74 3.36
CA ALA A 70 5.56 -6.89 3.80
C ALA A 70 5.53 -5.63 2.95
N LYS A 71 4.39 -5.35 2.32
CA LYS A 71 4.22 -4.17 1.47
C LYS A 71 3.17 -3.22 2.01
N PHE A 72 3.58 -1.97 2.16
CA PHE A 72 2.71 -0.84 2.45
C PHE A 72 2.47 -0.05 1.17
N SER A 73 1.23 0.32 0.92
CA SER A 73 0.89 1.10 -0.27
C SER A 73 -0.39 1.88 -0.07
N TRP A 74 -0.46 3.07 -0.67
CA TRP A 74 -1.70 3.79 -0.82
C TRP A 74 -2.57 3.13 -1.90
N THR A 75 -3.81 2.81 -1.55
CA THR A 75 -4.78 2.26 -2.49
C THR A 75 -5.59 3.37 -3.13
N SER A 76 -5.93 3.20 -4.41
CA SER A 76 -6.91 4.04 -5.08
C SER A 76 -8.25 3.33 -5.06
N ASP A 77 -9.29 4.06 -4.69
CA ASP A 77 -10.69 3.67 -4.81
C ASP A 77 -11.12 3.34 -6.25
N ARG A 78 -10.43 3.90 -7.25
CA ARG A 78 -10.73 3.69 -8.68
C ARG A 78 -10.19 2.37 -9.24
N ARG A 79 -9.37 1.63 -8.50
CA ARG A 79 -8.72 0.40 -8.98
C ARG A 79 -9.07 -0.77 -8.07
N LYS A 80 -9.13 -1.97 -8.66
CA LYS A 80 -9.27 -3.20 -7.87
C LYS A 80 -8.10 -3.31 -6.89
N PRO A 81 -8.35 -3.59 -5.59
CA PRO A 81 -7.30 -3.78 -4.61
C PRO A 81 -6.32 -4.85 -5.04
N GLU A 82 -5.03 -4.63 -4.79
CA GLU A 82 -3.99 -5.55 -5.21
C GLU A 82 -4.17 -6.95 -4.61
N ALA A 83 -4.57 -7.05 -3.34
CA ALA A 83 -4.84 -8.34 -2.72
C ALA A 83 -5.91 -9.14 -3.47
N ASP A 84 -6.92 -8.48 -4.04
CA ASP A 84 -7.95 -9.18 -4.81
C ASP A 84 -7.44 -9.66 -6.18
N LEU A 85 -6.43 -8.97 -6.74
CA LEU A 85 -5.73 -9.41 -7.95
C LEU A 85 -4.83 -10.61 -7.65
N LEU A 86 -4.09 -10.59 -6.55
CA LEU A 86 -3.24 -11.70 -6.13
C LEU A 86 -4.06 -12.95 -5.75
N ARG A 87 -5.20 -12.77 -5.07
CA ARG A 87 -6.17 -13.85 -4.81
C ARG A 87 -6.69 -14.46 -6.11
N LEU A 88 -7.06 -13.61 -7.08
CA LEU A 88 -7.52 -14.07 -8.38
C LEU A 88 -6.43 -14.82 -9.14
N ALA A 89 -5.18 -14.33 -9.11
CA ALA A 89 -4.04 -15.00 -9.74
C ALA A 89 -3.83 -16.40 -9.15
N ARG A 90 -3.87 -16.53 -7.82
CA ARG A 90 -3.80 -17.84 -7.14
C ARG A 90 -4.95 -18.76 -7.55
N GLN A 91 -6.18 -18.26 -7.58
CA GLN A 91 -7.36 -19.04 -8.01
C GLN A 91 -7.25 -19.52 -9.46
N LYS A 92 -6.54 -18.79 -10.32
CA LYS A 92 -6.33 -19.14 -11.73
C LYS A 92 -5.07 -19.99 -11.95
N GLY A 93 -4.32 -20.33 -10.90
CA GLY A 93 -3.08 -21.08 -11.02
C GLY A 93 -2.00 -20.34 -11.80
N ALA A 94 -1.98 -19.00 -11.74
CA ALA A 94 -0.96 -18.23 -12.45
C ALA A 94 0.41 -18.38 -11.77
N GLU A 95 1.41 -18.75 -12.54
CA GLU A 95 2.79 -18.94 -12.08
C GLU A 95 3.63 -17.66 -12.22
N GLY A 96 4.72 -17.56 -11.44
CA GLY A 96 5.65 -16.43 -11.49
C GLY A 96 5.13 -15.12 -10.87
N ILE A 97 4.01 -15.16 -10.15
CA ILE A 97 3.42 -14.02 -9.44
C ILE A 97 3.59 -14.24 -7.93
N ALA A 98 3.77 -13.15 -7.18
CA ALA A 98 3.85 -13.21 -5.72
C ALA A 98 2.56 -13.79 -5.13
N GLU A 99 2.69 -14.67 -4.14
CA GLU A 99 1.55 -15.19 -3.40
C GLU A 99 1.12 -14.21 -2.29
N LEU A 100 -0.19 -14.01 -2.12
CA LEU A 100 -0.73 -13.25 -1.02
C LEU A 100 -0.81 -14.11 0.25
N ILE A 101 0.04 -13.81 1.23
CA ILE A 101 0.02 -14.45 2.55
C ILE A 101 -1.07 -13.86 3.46
N GLY A 102 -1.26 -12.54 3.38
CA GLY A 102 -2.30 -11.84 4.11
C GLY A 102 -2.40 -10.38 3.71
N HIS A 103 -3.47 -9.74 4.14
CA HIS A 103 -3.80 -8.36 3.78
C HIS A 103 -4.46 -7.68 4.96
N ARG A 104 -4.15 -6.41 5.20
CA ARG A 104 -4.92 -5.57 6.11
C ARG A 104 -5.15 -4.21 5.47
N ARG A 105 -6.40 -3.76 5.44
CA ARG A 105 -6.72 -2.37 5.10
C ARG A 105 -6.59 -1.53 6.37
N MET A 106 -5.66 -0.59 6.36
CA MET A 106 -5.40 0.30 7.50
C MET A 106 -6.47 1.39 7.63
N THR A 107 -6.82 2.02 6.50
CA THR A 107 -7.89 3.01 6.42
C THR A 107 -8.43 3.06 4.99
N SER A 108 -9.53 3.80 4.80
CA SER A 108 -10.07 4.15 3.48
C SER A 108 -10.08 5.66 3.27
N LEU A 109 -10.08 6.08 1.99
CA LEU A 109 -10.25 7.50 1.65
C LEU A 109 -11.54 8.09 2.21
N ASN A 110 -12.60 7.29 2.32
CA ASN A 110 -13.88 7.71 2.90
C ASN A 110 -13.75 7.96 4.41
N GLU A 111 -13.08 7.08 5.14
CA GLU A 111 -12.81 7.27 6.57
C GLU A 111 -11.96 8.52 6.81
N MET A 112 -10.84 8.67 6.08
CA MET A 112 -9.96 9.82 6.21
C MET A 112 -10.64 11.16 5.86
N ARG A 113 -11.65 11.12 4.98
CA ARG A 113 -12.42 12.30 4.56
C ARG A 113 -13.72 12.49 5.35
N SER A 114 -14.01 11.60 6.28
CA SER A 114 -15.25 11.67 7.06
C SER A 114 -15.33 13.00 7.80
N GLY A 115 -16.47 13.70 7.65
CA GLY A 115 -16.68 15.02 8.25
C GLY A 115 -16.02 16.20 7.51
N LEU A 116 -15.16 15.96 6.51
CA LEU A 116 -14.59 17.04 5.70
C LEU A 116 -15.56 17.47 4.60
N LYS A 117 -15.84 18.77 4.51
CA LYS A 117 -16.58 19.37 3.40
C LYS A 117 -15.60 19.96 2.39
N PHE A 118 -15.37 19.26 1.29
CA PHE A 118 -14.58 19.79 0.18
C PHE A 118 -15.44 20.78 -0.61
N THR A 119 -14.97 22.03 -0.71
CA THR A 119 -15.53 23.04 -1.60
C THR A 119 -15.03 22.81 -3.03
N ASN A 120 -15.43 23.68 -3.97
CA ASN A 120 -14.97 23.58 -5.35
C ASN A 120 -13.44 23.53 -5.43
N PRO A 121 -12.87 22.60 -6.23
CA PRO A 121 -11.42 22.52 -6.42
C PRO A 121 -10.85 23.87 -6.82
N TYR A 122 -9.73 24.25 -6.22
CA TYR A 122 -9.02 25.46 -6.60
C TYR A 122 -8.53 25.32 -8.04
N SER A 123 -9.06 26.14 -8.95
CA SER A 123 -8.55 26.23 -10.31
C SER A 123 -7.23 27.01 -10.28
N PHE A 124 -6.11 26.31 -10.43
CA PHE A 124 -4.84 27.00 -10.66
C PHE A 124 -4.95 27.77 -12.00
N ARG A 125 -5.15 29.10 -11.92
CA ARG A 125 -5.24 29.95 -13.10
C ARG A 125 -3.88 29.97 -13.79
N GLY A 126 -3.81 29.49 -15.03
CA GLY A 126 -2.55 29.60 -15.79
C GLY A 126 -2.49 28.90 -17.14
N LEU A 127 -3.38 27.95 -17.46
CA LEU A 127 -3.41 27.37 -18.80
C LEU A 127 -4.86 27.20 -19.26
N PRO A 128 -5.20 27.57 -20.52
CA PRO A 128 -6.50 27.27 -21.06
C PRO A 128 -6.66 25.74 -21.06
N ILE A 129 -7.61 25.25 -20.26
CA ILE A 129 -8.06 23.86 -20.34
C ILE A 129 -8.77 23.75 -21.68
N SER A 130 -8.06 23.29 -22.71
CA SER A 130 -8.74 22.69 -23.84
C SER A 130 -9.46 21.46 -23.29
N THR A 131 -10.78 21.55 -23.20
CA THR A 131 -11.64 20.43 -22.90
C THR A 131 -11.68 19.53 -24.13
N ALA A 132 -10.55 18.91 -24.46
CA ALA A 132 -10.55 17.76 -25.35
C ALA A 132 -11.12 16.58 -24.53
N ARG A 133 -12.41 16.31 -24.73
CA ARG A 133 -12.99 15.00 -24.44
C ARG A 133 -12.20 13.98 -25.27
N LEU A 134 -11.15 13.40 -24.69
CA LEU A 134 -10.47 12.24 -25.27
C LEU A 134 -10.77 11.07 -24.36
N GLY A 135 -11.57 10.15 -24.93
CA GLY A 135 -11.74 8.81 -24.42
C GLY A 135 -10.41 8.08 -24.26
N GLY A 136 -10.50 6.90 -23.64
CA GLY A 136 -9.39 6.14 -23.07
C GLY A 136 -8.07 6.15 -23.85
N ALA A 137 -6.99 6.35 -23.10
CA ALA A 137 -5.69 5.78 -23.43
C ALA A 137 -4.94 5.48 -22.12
N SER A 138 -4.79 4.19 -21.84
CA SER A 138 -3.84 3.67 -20.85
C SER A 138 -2.43 4.06 -21.28
N HIS A 139 -1.77 4.96 -20.55
CA HIS A 139 -0.35 5.20 -20.73
C HIS A 139 0.46 4.36 -19.74
N THR A 140 0.87 3.18 -20.19
CA THR A 140 2.04 2.46 -19.65
C THR A 140 3.31 3.17 -20.10
N ALA A 141 3.99 3.84 -19.18
CA ALA A 141 5.34 4.34 -19.42
C ALA A 141 6.34 3.17 -19.26
N SER A 142 6.76 2.59 -20.39
CA SER A 142 7.90 1.67 -20.46
C SER A 142 9.18 2.50 -20.54
N VAL A 143 9.97 2.52 -19.46
CA VAL A 143 11.34 3.07 -19.50
C VAL A 143 12.25 2.02 -20.14
N ARG A 144 12.64 2.23 -21.40
CA ARG A 144 13.76 1.50 -22.02
C ARG A 144 15.06 1.95 -21.37
N ARG A 145 15.81 1.02 -20.78
CA ARG A 145 17.24 1.24 -20.51
C ARG A 145 17.97 1.29 -21.85
N ARG A 146 18.77 2.33 -22.07
CA ARG A 146 19.78 2.37 -23.14
C ARG A 146 21.05 1.64 -22.65
N PRO A 147 21.84 1.07 -23.58
CA PRO A 147 22.89 0.09 -23.29
C PRO A 147 24.02 0.64 -22.42
#